data_AF-A0A9Q0W9H2-F1
#
_entry.id   AF-A0A9Q0W9H2-F1
#
_cell.length_a   1.000
_cell.length_b   1.000
_cell.length_c   1.000
_cell.angle_alpha   90.00
_cell.angle_beta   90.00
_cell.angle_gamma   90.00
#
_symmetry.space_group_name_H-M   'P 1'
#
loop_
_entity.id
_entity.type
_entity.pdbx_description
1 polymer ?
#
loop_
_entity_poly.entity_id
_entity_poly.type
_entity_poly.pdbx_seq_one_letter_code
_entity_poly.pdbx_strand_id
1 'polypeptide(L)'
;MSPEHYFSPCVSSLPSSLASSHFSLSFSPFFLLHAMASSSSLKHHQNYSLNGFTTPTKKTKLSFISDSEIQSEFSHHDETIARINNGSFGSCPQSVISAQQNFQLQFLRQPDHFYFNTLKPSILHSRSIIKSLVNAQSVDEISLVDNATTAAAIVLQNCAWGFNEGRFNKGDVAVMLHYAYGAVKKSVHAYVTRAGGEVIEVHLPFPIASKEEIVSEFRKALARGKENGKKKVRLAVIDHVTSMPSVTIPVKELVKICREEGVDQVFVDAAHGIGCVDVDVRDIGADFYTSNLHKWFFCPPSVAFLYCRKRGEEDKGGDLHHPVVSHEYGNGLAVESAWIGTRDYSAQLVVPSVLEFLNRFEGGIEGIKKRNHEKVVEMGEMLVKAWGTNLGSPTGDVWEYDYGWIACLFGDFE
;
A
#
# COMPACT_ATOMS: atom_id res chain seq x y z
N MET A 1 -0.55 4.08 57.50
CA MET A 1 -0.25 5.50 57.79
C MET A 1 -0.44 6.29 56.50
N SER A 2 -1.65 6.81 56.30
CA SER A 2 -1.93 8.05 55.53
C SER A 2 -1.60 9.26 56.44
N PRO A 3 -1.51 10.52 55.96
CA PRO A 3 -2.63 11.29 55.33
C PRO A 3 -2.16 12.12 54.10
N GLU A 4 -2.95 12.49 53.08
CA GLU A 4 -4.21 13.25 52.94
C GLU A 4 -4.22 14.74 53.41
N HIS A 5 -4.68 15.62 52.50
CA HIS A 5 -5.37 16.94 52.64
C HIS A 5 -4.67 18.19 52.04
N TYR A 6 -5.31 19.16 51.38
CA TYR A 6 -6.60 19.38 50.65
C TYR A 6 -6.58 20.85 50.11
N PHE A 7 -7.15 21.12 48.91
CA PHE A 7 -7.96 22.31 48.44
C PHE A 7 -7.54 23.79 48.75
N SER A 8 -7.86 24.87 48.01
CA SER A 8 -8.39 25.28 46.69
C SER A 8 -8.51 26.85 46.73
N PRO A 9 -9.11 27.61 45.75
CA PRO A 9 -8.61 28.91 45.31
C PRO A 9 -9.37 30.14 45.87
N CYS A 10 -8.82 31.35 45.62
CA CYS A 10 -9.47 32.62 45.99
C CYS A 10 -9.79 33.48 44.74
N VAL A 11 -11.04 33.94 44.68
CA VAL A 11 -11.60 34.92 43.74
C VAL A 11 -11.88 36.19 44.53
N SER A 12 -11.55 37.37 43.99
CA SER A 12 -12.20 38.62 44.40
C SER A 12 -12.19 39.69 43.30
N SER A 13 -13.34 40.36 43.23
CA SER A 13 -13.91 41.35 42.31
C SER A 13 -13.26 42.75 42.22
N LEU A 14 -13.26 43.33 41.00
CA LEU A 14 -13.64 44.70 40.51
C LEU A 14 -13.34 45.98 41.34
N PRO A 15 -13.02 47.16 40.71
CA PRO A 15 -13.98 47.90 39.89
C PRO A 15 -13.45 48.69 38.66
N SER A 16 -14.41 49.23 37.90
CA SER A 16 -14.36 49.97 36.62
C SER A 16 -13.90 51.44 36.70
N SER A 17 -13.17 51.94 35.68
CA SER A 17 -13.59 53.02 34.75
C SER A 17 -12.42 53.66 33.94
N LEU A 18 -12.75 54.00 32.69
CA LEU A 18 -12.23 55.09 31.82
C LEU A 18 -10.77 55.06 31.29
N ALA A 19 -10.66 54.90 29.95
CA ALA A 19 -10.18 55.92 28.99
C ALA A 19 -9.29 55.36 27.85
N SER A 20 -9.87 55.40 26.64
CA SER A 20 -9.26 55.74 25.34
C SER A 20 -7.82 55.30 25.00
N SER A 21 -7.68 54.49 23.96
CA SER A 21 -6.95 54.89 22.74
C SER A 21 -7.17 53.91 21.59
N HIS A 22 -7.29 54.48 20.40
CA HIS A 22 -7.63 53.88 19.13
C HIS A 22 -6.56 52.92 18.60
N PHE A 23 -6.98 51.78 18.03
CA PHE A 23 -6.41 51.25 16.78
C PHE A 23 -7.50 50.50 16.01
N SER A 24 -7.95 51.12 14.92
CA SER A 24 -8.87 50.56 13.93
C SER A 24 -8.04 49.92 12.83
N LEU A 25 -8.19 48.61 12.63
CA LEU A 25 -7.80 47.94 11.39
C LEU A 25 -9.08 47.54 10.66
N SER A 26 -9.38 48.33 9.64
CA SER A 26 -10.43 48.14 8.65
C SER A 26 -10.18 46.87 7.83
N PHE A 27 -11.11 45.92 7.89
CA PHE A 27 -11.26 44.88 6.87
C PHE A 27 -12.22 45.39 5.79
N SER A 28 -11.75 45.51 4.56
CA SER A 28 -12.59 45.77 3.39
C SER A 28 -12.95 44.45 2.69
N PRO A 29 -14.23 44.21 2.34
CA PRO A 29 -14.66 43.02 1.61
C PRO A 29 -14.55 43.25 0.10
N PHE A 30 -13.78 42.43 -0.61
CA PHE A 30 -13.74 42.45 -2.07
C PHE A 30 -14.88 41.61 -2.67
N PHE A 31 -15.81 42.34 -3.30
CA PHE A 31 -16.70 42.02 -4.41
C PHE A 31 -16.97 40.55 -4.79
N LEU A 32 -18.20 40.13 -4.50
CA LEU A 32 -18.91 39.08 -5.22
C LEU A 32 -19.55 39.72 -6.48
N LEU A 33 -19.10 39.36 -7.68
CA LEU A 33 -19.81 39.72 -8.92
C LEU A 33 -20.49 38.47 -9.50
N HIS A 34 -21.82 38.49 -9.47
CA HIS A 34 -22.68 37.61 -10.26
C HIS A 34 -22.46 37.88 -11.76
N ALA A 35 -22.28 36.82 -12.54
CA ALA A 35 -22.53 36.85 -13.98
C ALA A 35 -23.46 35.68 -14.33
N MET A 36 -24.75 35.98 -14.42
CA MET A 36 -25.68 35.21 -15.24
C MET A 36 -25.47 35.63 -16.69
N ALA A 37 -25.22 34.67 -17.58
CA ALA A 37 -25.40 34.86 -19.02
C ALA A 37 -25.83 33.53 -19.64
N SER A 38 -27.10 33.49 -20.05
CA SER A 38 -27.60 32.53 -21.02
C SER A 38 -26.97 32.83 -22.38
N SER A 39 -26.69 31.81 -23.19
CA SER A 39 -27.13 31.76 -24.59
C SER A 39 -26.57 30.53 -25.34
N SER A 40 -27.48 29.88 -26.05
CA SER A 40 -27.34 29.33 -27.41
C SER A 40 -26.15 28.42 -27.76
N SER A 41 -26.51 27.14 -27.90
CA SER A 41 -26.21 26.26 -29.04
C SER A 41 -25.57 26.97 -30.25
N LEU A 42 -24.31 26.66 -30.52
CA LEU A 42 -23.73 26.69 -31.87
C LEU A 42 -22.91 25.41 -32.08
N LYS A 43 -23.47 24.51 -32.89
CA LYS A 43 -22.78 23.34 -33.44
C LYS A 43 -21.73 23.82 -34.43
N HIS A 44 -20.44 23.59 -34.16
CA HIS A 44 -19.41 23.60 -35.18
C HIS A 44 -18.88 22.19 -35.39
N HIS A 45 -19.37 21.54 -36.45
CA HIS A 45 -18.70 20.42 -37.08
C HIS A 45 -17.42 20.93 -37.75
N GLN A 46 -16.26 20.45 -37.31
CA GLN A 46 -15.04 20.48 -38.12
C GLN A 46 -14.62 19.03 -38.40
N ASN A 47 -14.92 18.60 -39.63
CA ASN A 47 -14.35 17.41 -40.24
C ASN A 47 -12.90 17.72 -40.62
N TYR A 48 -11.94 17.16 -39.89
CA TYR A 48 -10.57 17.04 -40.38
C TYR A 48 -10.38 15.65 -41.01
N SER A 49 -10.39 15.63 -42.34
CA SER A 49 -9.89 14.53 -43.15
C SER A 49 -8.37 14.48 -43.04
N LEU A 50 -7.83 13.37 -42.54
CA LEU A 50 -6.40 13.06 -42.53
C LEU A 50 -6.18 11.78 -43.33
N ASN A 51 -6.12 11.91 -44.65
CA ASN A 51 -5.51 10.91 -45.53
C ASN A 51 -4.26 11.54 -46.15
N GLY A 52 -3.08 11.06 -45.72
CA GLY A 52 -1.80 11.51 -46.26
C GLY A 52 -0.61 10.75 -45.68
N PHE A 53 -0.23 9.67 -46.37
CA PHE A 53 1.10 9.04 -46.42
C PHE A 53 1.82 8.69 -45.11
N THR A 54 1.61 7.45 -44.64
CA THR A 54 2.57 6.75 -43.77
C THR A 54 3.49 5.86 -44.60
N THR A 55 4.71 6.33 -44.83
CA THR A 55 5.85 5.47 -45.15
C THR A 55 6.12 4.60 -43.93
N PRO A 56 6.34 3.27 -44.04
CA PRO A 56 6.65 2.45 -42.88
C PRO A 56 8.05 2.81 -42.38
N THR A 57 8.12 3.61 -41.32
CA THR A 57 9.33 3.71 -40.51
C THR A 57 9.66 2.31 -40.00
N LYS A 58 10.85 1.81 -40.37
CA LYS A 58 11.40 0.56 -39.85
C LYS A 58 11.20 0.56 -38.34
N LYS A 59 10.37 -0.35 -37.83
CA LYS A 59 10.36 -0.70 -36.41
C LYS A 59 11.76 -1.20 -36.09
N THR A 60 12.61 -0.32 -35.59
CA THR A 60 13.86 -0.71 -34.95
C THR A 60 13.46 -1.72 -33.89
N LYS A 61 13.93 -2.97 -34.00
CA LYS A 61 13.81 -3.93 -32.90
C LYS A 61 14.46 -3.22 -31.71
N LEU A 62 13.65 -2.75 -30.76
CA LEU A 62 14.15 -2.29 -29.48
C LEU A 62 14.86 -3.49 -28.87
N SER A 63 16.18 -3.41 -28.75
CA SER A 63 16.95 -4.37 -27.98
C SER A 63 16.53 -4.25 -26.51
N PHE A 64 16.51 -5.37 -25.80
CA PHE A 64 16.34 -5.34 -24.35
C PHE A 64 17.49 -4.55 -23.69
N ILE A 65 17.22 -4.03 -22.50
CA ILE A 65 18.18 -3.25 -21.71
C ILE A 65 19.48 -4.05 -21.49
N SER A 66 20.60 -3.41 -21.77
CA SER A 66 21.94 -3.96 -21.55
C SER A 66 22.42 -3.79 -20.11
N ASP A 67 23.42 -4.57 -19.68
CA ASP A 67 24.01 -4.42 -18.34
C ASP A 67 24.60 -3.01 -18.10
N SER A 68 25.19 -2.38 -19.13
CA SER A 68 25.67 -1.00 -19.04
C SER A 68 24.54 0.02 -18.84
N GLU A 69 23.38 -0.21 -19.46
CA GLU A 69 22.21 0.64 -19.24
C GLU A 69 21.62 0.43 -17.84
N ILE A 70 21.57 -0.81 -17.34
CA ILE A 70 21.18 -1.10 -15.95
C ILE A 70 22.11 -0.35 -14.98
N GLN A 71 23.43 -0.43 -15.19
CA GLN A 71 24.41 0.32 -14.38
C GLN A 71 24.15 1.83 -14.43
N SER A 72 23.87 2.38 -15.61
CA SER A 72 23.54 3.80 -15.77
C SER A 72 22.27 4.20 -15.00
N GLU A 73 21.24 3.35 -15.01
CA GLU A 73 19.97 3.59 -14.29
C GLU A 73 20.16 3.60 -12.77
N PHE A 74 21.18 2.93 -12.25
CA PHE A 74 21.46 2.85 -10.81
C PHE A 74 22.79 3.52 -10.40
N SER A 75 23.33 4.38 -11.26
CA SER A 75 24.63 5.07 -11.04
C SER A 75 24.66 6.03 -9.85
N HIS A 76 23.51 6.36 -9.27
CA HIS A 76 23.40 7.15 -8.04
C HIS A 76 23.62 6.32 -6.76
N HIS A 77 23.78 5.00 -6.87
CA HIS A 77 24.18 4.15 -5.75
C HIS A 77 25.67 4.36 -5.42
N ASP A 78 26.03 4.15 -4.15
CA ASP A 78 27.43 4.14 -3.73
C ASP A 78 28.14 2.91 -4.32
N GLU A 79 29.07 3.14 -5.26
CA GLU A 79 29.82 2.08 -5.95
C GLU A 79 30.71 1.25 -5.02
N THR A 80 30.97 1.72 -3.79
CA THR A 80 31.81 1.03 -2.81
C THR A 80 31.04 0.05 -1.93
N ILE A 81 29.69 0.07 -1.97
CA ILE A 81 28.83 -0.70 -1.08
C ILE A 81 27.88 -1.60 -1.87
N ALA A 82 27.97 -2.91 -1.66
CA ALA A 82 27.03 -3.87 -2.22
C ALA A 82 25.65 -3.73 -1.56
N ARG A 83 24.61 -3.42 -2.35
CA ARG A 83 23.22 -3.36 -1.88
C ARG A 83 22.56 -4.73 -1.97
N ILE A 84 22.57 -5.46 -0.85
CA ILE A 84 21.95 -6.80 -0.75
C ILE A 84 20.56 -6.80 -0.08
N ASN A 85 20.09 -5.64 0.39
CA ASN A 85 18.81 -5.50 1.09
C ASN A 85 17.83 -4.57 0.34
N ASN A 86 17.53 -4.92 -0.92
CA ASN A 86 16.53 -4.18 -1.70
C ASN A 86 15.12 -4.29 -1.07
N GLY A 87 14.83 -5.37 -0.35
CA GLY A 87 13.53 -5.62 0.25
C GLY A 87 13.09 -4.56 1.28
N SER A 88 13.99 -3.88 1.98
CA SER A 88 13.61 -2.87 2.97
C SER A 88 13.11 -1.56 2.33
N PHE A 89 13.90 -0.97 1.44
CA PHE A 89 13.68 0.41 0.96
C PHE A 89 13.60 0.52 -0.57
N GLY A 90 13.86 -0.58 -1.29
CA GLY A 90 13.88 -0.63 -2.75
C GLY A 90 15.06 0.08 -3.41
N SER A 91 14.91 0.24 -4.72
CA SER A 91 15.82 0.96 -5.61
C SER A 91 14.98 1.60 -6.71
N CYS A 92 15.26 2.86 -7.06
CA CYS A 92 14.49 3.61 -8.06
C CYS A 92 15.43 3.97 -9.23
N PRO A 93 15.14 3.57 -10.48
CA PRO A 93 16.02 3.83 -11.61
C PRO A 93 16.04 5.32 -11.96
N GLN A 94 17.17 5.79 -12.49
CA GLN A 94 17.44 7.20 -12.81
C GLN A 94 16.38 7.81 -13.73
N SER A 95 15.90 7.05 -14.71
CA SER A 95 14.80 7.46 -15.61
C SER A 95 13.51 7.80 -14.84
N VAL A 96 13.16 7.01 -13.81
CA VAL A 96 12.00 7.25 -12.96
C VAL A 96 12.23 8.41 -12.00
N ILE A 97 13.45 8.53 -11.44
CA ILE A 97 13.85 9.70 -10.63
C ILE A 97 13.69 10.99 -11.44
N SER A 98 14.14 11.01 -12.69
CA SER A 98 14.00 12.17 -13.57
C SER A 98 12.53 12.49 -13.89
N ALA A 99 11.68 11.48 -14.09
CA ALA A 99 10.24 11.68 -14.23
C ALA A 99 9.60 12.29 -12.96
N GLN A 100 10.02 11.81 -11.78
CA GLN A 100 9.55 12.34 -10.50
C GLN A 100 9.91 13.82 -10.34
N GLN A 101 11.17 14.18 -10.59
CA GLN A 101 11.66 15.56 -10.52
C GLN A 101 10.90 16.49 -11.47
N ASN A 102 10.54 16.00 -12.66
CA ASN A 102 9.73 16.77 -13.59
C ASN A 102 8.33 17.08 -13.01
N PHE A 103 7.65 16.13 -12.37
CA PHE A 103 6.37 16.39 -11.70
C PHE A 103 6.51 17.38 -10.54
N GLN A 104 7.57 17.27 -9.74
CA GLN A 104 7.85 18.23 -8.66
C GLN A 104 8.03 19.65 -9.21
N LEU A 105 8.79 19.81 -10.29
CA LEU A 105 8.99 21.11 -10.94
C LEU A 105 7.71 21.65 -11.57
N GLN A 106 6.86 20.79 -12.16
CA GLN A 106 5.56 21.20 -12.69
C GLN A 106 4.64 21.73 -11.60
N PHE A 107 4.58 21.04 -10.45
CA PHE A 107 3.82 21.50 -9.29
C PHE A 107 4.28 22.88 -8.82
N LEU A 108 5.58 23.10 -8.68
CA LEU A 108 6.14 24.39 -8.25
C LEU A 108 5.99 25.50 -9.30
N ARG A 109 5.95 25.15 -10.59
CA ARG A 109 5.82 26.12 -11.69
C ARG A 109 4.43 26.78 -11.70
N GLN A 110 3.37 26.02 -11.50
CA GLN A 110 1.98 26.50 -11.46
C GLN A 110 1.11 25.55 -10.61
N PRO A 111 1.08 25.72 -9.27
CA PRO A 111 0.41 24.79 -8.35
C PRO A 111 -1.09 24.59 -8.63
N ASP A 112 -1.82 25.68 -8.92
CA ASP A 112 -3.26 25.61 -9.19
C ASP A 112 -3.52 24.81 -10.47
N HIS A 113 -2.78 25.10 -11.54
CA HIS A 113 -2.93 24.36 -12.79
C HIS A 113 -2.63 22.87 -12.59
N PHE A 114 -1.54 22.56 -11.88
CA PHE A 114 -1.16 21.18 -11.59
C PHE A 114 -2.25 20.46 -10.79
N TYR A 115 -2.75 21.08 -9.71
CA TYR A 115 -3.78 20.48 -8.88
C TYR A 115 -5.07 20.18 -9.66
N PHE A 116 -5.59 21.18 -10.38
CA PHE A 116 -6.88 21.05 -11.07
C PHE A 116 -6.81 20.21 -12.36
N ASN A 117 -5.66 20.20 -13.06
CA ASN A 117 -5.58 19.64 -14.41
C ASN A 117 -4.59 18.48 -14.57
N THR A 118 -3.60 18.33 -13.68
CA THR A 118 -2.55 17.30 -13.81
C THR A 118 -2.70 16.21 -12.76
N LEU A 119 -2.83 16.57 -11.48
CA LEU A 119 -2.74 15.64 -10.36
C LEU A 119 -3.80 14.53 -10.44
N LYS A 120 -5.09 14.90 -10.47
CA LYS A 120 -6.19 13.92 -10.45
C LYS A 120 -6.16 12.98 -11.67
N PRO A 121 -6.01 13.46 -12.93
CA PRO A 121 -5.87 12.58 -14.08
C PRO A 121 -4.65 11.66 -14.01
N SER A 122 -3.49 12.16 -13.54
CA SER A 122 -2.29 11.35 -13.43
C SER A 122 -2.40 10.27 -12.34
N ILE A 123 -3.01 10.58 -11.18
CA ILE A 123 -3.30 9.57 -10.15
C ILE A 123 -4.24 8.49 -10.71
N LEU A 124 -5.30 8.88 -11.42
CA LEU A 124 -6.23 7.93 -12.04
C LEU A 124 -5.53 7.03 -13.07
N HIS A 125 -4.60 7.58 -13.84
CA HIS A 125 -3.81 6.82 -14.79
C HIS A 125 -2.94 5.76 -14.09
N SER A 126 -2.21 6.15 -13.04
CA SER A 126 -1.45 5.22 -12.19
C SER A 126 -2.32 4.13 -11.59
N ARG A 127 -3.49 4.49 -11.03
CA ARG A 127 -4.47 3.52 -10.50
C ARG A 127 -4.96 2.54 -11.56
N SER A 128 -5.19 3.01 -12.79
CA SER A 128 -5.66 2.18 -13.91
C SER A 128 -4.62 1.14 -14.36
N ILE A 129 -3.34 1.53 -14.33
CA ILE A 129 -2.22 0.62 -14.58
C ILE A 129 -2.17 -0.46 -13.49
N ILE A 130 -2.20 -0.06 -12.22
CA ILE A 130 -2.14 -0.99 -11.08
C ILE A 130 -3.34 -1.94 -11.11
N LYS A 131 -4.55 -1.44 -11.36
CA LYS A 131 -5.77 -2.24 -11.54
C LYS A 131 -5.56 -3.37 -12.55
N SER A 132 -4.87 -3.07 -13.66
CA SER A 132 -4.59 -4.07 -14.70
C SER A 132 -3.50 -5.06 -14.26
N LEU A 133 -2.43 -4.57 -13.61
CA LEU A 133 -1.32 -5.39 -13.12
C LEU A 133 -1.73 -6.42 -12.07
N VAL A 134 -2.70 -6.08 -11.21
CA VAL A 134 -3.12 -6.94 -10.10
C VAL A 134 -4.45 -7.66 -10.35
N ASN A 135 -4.97 -7.56 -11.58
CA ASN A 135 -6.27 -8.09 -11.99
C ASN A 135 -7.44 -7.63 -11.10
N ALA A 136 -7.47 -6.38 -10.63
CA ALA A 136 -8.66 -5.85 -9.94
C ALA A 136 -9.83 -5.67 -10.92
N GLN A 137 -11.07 -5.74 -10.45
CA GLN A 137 -12.24 -5.62 -11.31
C GLN A 137 -12.46 -4.16 -11.74
N SER A 138 -12.35 -3.23 -10.80
CA SER A 138 -12.55 -1.79 -11.04
C SER A 138 -11.36 -0.97 -10.57
N VAL A 139 -11.12 0.17 -11.24
CA VAL A 139 -10.11 1.14 -10.79
C VAL A 139 -10.48 1.74 -9.42
N ASP A 140 -11.76 1.79 -9.08
CA ASP A 140 -12.27 2.24 -7.78
C ASP A 140 -11.86 1.33 -6.63
N GLU A 141 -11.47 0.09 -6.91
CA GLU A 141 -10.94 -0.83 -5.90
C GLU A 141 -9.49 -0.50 -5.55
N ILE A 142 -8.81 0.37 -6.30
CA ILE A 142 -7.39 0.69 -6.12
C ILE A 142 -7.22 2.10 -5.58
N SER A 143 -6.76 2.20 -4.34
CA SER A 143 -6.31 3.47 -3.72
C SER A 143 -4.79 3.56 -3.77
N LEU A 144 -4.25 4.75 -4.05
CA LEU A 144 -2.83 5.03 -3.84
C LEU A 144 -2.63 5.66 -2.48
N VAL A 145 -1.74 5.09 -1.68
CA VAL A 145 -1.41 5.55 -0.31
C VAL A 145 0.10 5.61 -0.14
N ASP A 146 0.58 6.17 0.96
CA ASP A 146 2.01 6.43 1.15
C ASP A 146 2.84 5.15 1.28
N ASN A 147 2.32 4.15 1.97
CA ASN A 147 3.00 2.90 2.26
C ASN A 147 2.01 1.88 2.85
N ALA A 148 2.45 0.62 2.95
CA ALA A 148 1.69 -0.47 3.57
C ALA A 148 1.25 -0.16 5.02
N THR A 149 2.01 0.63 5.79
CA THR A 149 1.62 1.04 7.15
C THR A 149 0.40 1.95 7.14
N THR A 150 0.33 2.91 6.20
CA THR A 150 -0.87 3.74 5.99
C THR A 150 -2.06 2.89 5.57
N ALA A 151 -1.86 1.92 4.67
CA ALA A 151 -2.92 0.98 4.28
C ALA A 151 -3.44 0.16 5.47
N ALA A 152 -2.54 -0.35 6.31
CA ALA A 152 -2.91 -1.07 7.53
C ALA A 152 -3.71 -0.17 8.49
N ALA A 153 -3.32 1.10 8.66
CA ALA A 153 -4.06 2.04 9.51
C ALA A 153 -5.50 2.27 9.01
N ILE A 154 -5.71 2.42 7.70
CA ILE A 154 -7.04 2.55 7.08
C ILE A 154 -7.92 1.33 7.42
N VAL A 155 -7.40 0.12 7.17
CA VAL A 155 -8.15 -1.13 7.39
C VAL A 155 -8.46 -1.33 8.88
N LEU A 156 -7.47 -1.10 9.75
CA LEU A 156 -7.59 -1.32 11.18
C LEU A 156 -8.46 -0.27 11.87
N GLN A 157 -8.50 0.97 11.36
CA GLN A 157 -9.45 1.98 11.81
C GLN A 157 -10.89 1.52 11.57
N ASN A 158 -11.20 1.00 10.37
CA ASN A 158 -12.52 0.47 10.09
C ASN A 158 -12.88 -0.76 10.94
N CYS A 159 -11.89 -1.62 11.21
CA CYS A 159 -12.07 -2.73 12.14
C CYS A 159 -12.46 -2.22 13.55
N ALA A 160 -11.74 -1.21 14.05
CA ALA A 160 -12.04 -0.58 15.34
C ALA A 160 -13.43 0.08 15.38
N TRP A 161 -13.85 0.73 14.28
CA TRP A 161 -15.21 1.26 14.16
C TRP A 161 -16.27 0.17 14.23
N GLY A 162 -16.00 -1.03 13.70
CA GLY A 162 -16.88 -2.18 13.86
C GLY A 162 -17.19 -2.51 15.31
N PHE A 163 -16.22 -2.39 16.22
CA PHE A 163 -16.48 -2.53 17.65
C PHE A 163 -17.22 -1.33 18.24
N ASN A 164 -16.81 -0.10 17.89
CA ASN A 164 -17.40 1.12 18.45
C ASN A 164 -18.88 1.31 18.05
N GLU A 165 -19.26 0.85 16.86
CA GLU A 165 -20.62 0.93 16.32
C GLU A 165 -21.49 -0.28 16.72
N GLY A 166 -20.94 -1.23 17.47
CA GLY A 166 -21.66 -2.43 17.91
C GLY A 166 -21.88 -3.49 16.81
N ARG A 167 -21.19 -3.38 15.67
CA ARG A 167 -21.17 -4.44 14.63
C ARG A 167 -20.38 -5.66 15.08
N PHE A 168 -19.36 -5.45 15.91
CA PHE A 168 -18.54 -6.48 16.56
C PHE A 168 -18.75 -6.47 18.07
N ASN A 169 -18.63 -7.63 18.70
CA ASN A 169 -18.79 -7.79 20.14
C ASN A 169 -17.45 -7.61 20.85
N LYS A 170 -17.46 -7.14 22.10
CA LYS A 170 -16.26 -7.17 22.95
C LYS A 170 -15.74 -8.61 23.06
N GLY A 171 -14.42 -8.77 22.95
CA GLY A 171 -13.75 -10.07 22.94
C GLY A 171 -13.73 -10.77 21.58
N ASP A 172 -14.40 -10.23 20.54
CA ASP A 172 -14.20 -10.73 19.18
C ASP A 172 -12.75 -10.53 18.73
N VAL A 173 -12.29 -11.39 17.80
CA VAL A 173 -10.87 -11.65 17.60
C VAL A 173 -10.36 -11.11 16.27
N ALA A 174 -9.17 -10.50 16.29
CA ALA A 174 -8.31 -10.39 15.12
C ALA A 174 -7.18 -11.42 15.19
N VAL A 175 -6.95 -12.16 14.11
CA VAL A 175 -5.84 -13.11 13.98
C VAL A 175 -4.77 -12.50 13.09
N MET A 176 -3.50 -12.62 13.47
CA MET A 176 -2.36 -12.21 12.62
C MET A 176 -1.21 -13.21 12.72
N LEU A 177 -0.34 -13.27 11.71
CA LEU A 177 0.88 -14.05 11.81
C LEU A 177 1.81 -13.44 12.86
N HIS A 178 2.52 -14.27 13.64
CA HIS A 178 3.51 -13.74 14.58
C HIS A 178 4.70 -13.08 13.86
N TYR A 179 4.93 -13.40 12.57
CA TYR A 179 5.89 -12.73 11.69
C TYR A 179 5.36 -11.47 11.02
N ALA A 180 4.12 -11.05 11.30
CA ALA A 180 3.59 -9.80 10.79
C ALA A 180 4.54 -8.66 11.11
N TYR A 181 4.75 -7.78 10.13
CA TYR A 181 5.70 -6.68 10.25
C TYR A 181 5.46 -5.86 11.53
N GLY A 182 6.53 -5.49 12.23
CA GLY A 182 6.43 -4.90 13.58
C GLY A 182 5.51 -3.68 13.68
N ALA A 183 5.46 -2.85 12.63
CA ALA A 183 4.52 -1.71 12.59
C ALA A 183 3.05 -2.18 12.44
N VAL A 184 2.78 -3.17 11.60
CA VAL A 184 1.43 -3.73 11.43
C VAL A 184 0.97 -4.44 12.70
N LYS A 185 1.84 -5.24 13.33
CA LYS A 185 1.58 -5.87 14.63
C LYS A 185 1.19 -4.82 15.69
N LYS A 186 1.97 -3.75 15.83
CA LYS A 186 1.67 -2.65 16.75
C LYS A 186 0.35 -1.95 16.41
N SER A 187 0.07 -1.74 15.13
CA SER A 187 -1.20 -1.16 14.67
C SER A 187 -2.39 -2.05 15.03
N VAL A 188 -2.30 -3.37 14.84
CA VAL A 188 -3.38 -4.31 15.22
C VAL A 188 -3.71 -4.17 16.70
N HIS A 189 -2.69 -4.19 17.57
CA HIS A 189 -2.91 -3.95 19.01
C HIS A 189 -3.47 -2.55 19.31
N ALA A 190 -2.96 -1.52 18.64
CA ALA A 190 -3.40 -0.15 18.87
C ALA A 190 -4.87 0.09 18.50
N TYR A 191 -5.36 -0.53 17.42
CA TYR A 191 -6.74 -0.36 16.95
C TYR A 191 -7.70 -1.39 17.54
N VAL A 192 -7.37 -2.68 17.47
CA VAL A 192 -8.28 -3.78 17.86
C VAL A 192 -8.40 -3.88 19.38
N THR A 193 -7.27 -3.95 20.10
CA THR A 193 -7.30 -4.11 21.57
C THR A 193 -7.94 -2.91 22.26
N ARG A 194 -7.66 -1.68 21.78
CA ARG A 194 -8.29 -0.47 22.33
C ARG A 194 -9.80 -0.41 22.10
N ALA A 195 -10.28 -0.98 21.00
CA ALA A 195 -11.71 -1.05 20.71
C ALA A 195 -12.42 -2.21 21.45
N GLY A 196 -11.69 -3.00 22.25
CA GLY A 196 -12.23 -4.11 23.04
C GLY A 196 -12.19 -5.46 22.36
N GLY A 197 -11.47 -5.60 21.24
CA GLY A 197 -11.19 -6.88 20.60
C GLY A 197 -9.97 -7.60 21.19
N GLU A 198 -9.89 -8.91 20.97
CA GLU A 198 -8.73 -9.73 21.30
C GLU A 198 -7.84 -9.94 20.07
N VAL A 199 -6.55 -10.16 20.29
CA VAL A 199 -5.58 -10.41 19.21
C VAL A 199 -4.92 -11.77 19.44
N ILE A 200 -4.94 -12.62 18.42
CA ILE A 200 -4.28 -13.93 18.44
C ILE A 200 -3.16 -13.96 17.40
N GLU A 201 -1.96 -14.28 17.85
CA GLU A 201 -0.82 -14.51 16.97
C GLU A 201 -0.72 -15.98 16.54
N VAL A 202 -0.60 -16.20 15.24
CA VAL A 202 -0.27 -17.50 14.63
C VAL A 202 1.23 -17.69 14.71
N HIS A 203 1.67 -18.55 15.63
CA HIS A 203 3.06 -18.92 15.77
C HIS A 203 3.39 -19.94 14.69
N LEU A 204 4.26 -19.55 13.76
CA LEU A 204 4.76 -20.40 12.69
C LEU A 204 6.14 -20.93 13.12
N PRO A 205 6.49 -22.19 12.79
CA PRO A 205 7.82 -22.70 13.06
C PRO A 205 8.87 -22.00 12.19
N PHE A 206 10.13 -22.05 12.60
CA PHE A 206 11.26 -21.73 11.71
C PHE A 206 12.45 -22.64 12.03
N PRO A 207 13.10 -23.25 11.02
CA PRO A 207 12.77 -23.24 9.59
C PRO A 207 11.35 -23.74 9.25
N ILE A 208 10.77 -23.24 8.16
CA ILE A 208 9.50 -23.74 7.62
C ILE A 208 9.81 -24.96 6.77
N ALA A 209 9.25 -26.12 7.10
CA ALA A 209 9.48 -27.33 6.31
C ALA A 209 8.51 -27.44 5.13
N SER A 210 7.25 -27.02 5.30
CA SER A 210 6.25 -27.11 4.25
C SER A 210 5.09 -26.11 4.39
N LYS A 211 4.28 -26.02 3.34
CA LYS A 211 3.03 -25.26 3.30
C LYS A 211 2.03 -25.72 4.37
N GLU A 212 1.95 -27.03 4.57
CA GLU A 212 0.99 -27.69 5.45
C GLU A 212 1.24 -27.31 6.92
N GLU A 213 2.49 -27.05 7.31
CA GLU A 213 2.81 -26.54 8.65
C GLU A 213 2.17 -25.16 8.88
N ILE A 214 2.28 -24.25 7.92
CA ILE A 214 1.66 -22.91 7.99
C ILE A 214 0.14 -23.03 8.10
N VAL A 215 -0.45 -23.85 7.24
CA VAL A 215 -1.90 -24.08 7.19
C VAL A 215 -2.40 -24.68 8.51
N SER A 216 -1.68 -25.65 9.07
CA SER A 216 -2.01 -26.31 10.33
C SER A 216 -2.00 -25.33 11.50
N GLU A 217 -0.95 -24.53 11.65
CA GLU A 217 -0.86 -23.52 12.72
C GLU A 217 -1.92 -22.42 12.57
N PHE A 218 -2.20 -22.01 11.34
CA PHE A 218 -3.26 -21.04 11.05
C PHE A 218 -4.65 -21.56 11.47
N ARG A 219 -4.99 -22.81 11.13
CA ARG A 219 -6.25 -23.45 11.55
C ARG A 219 -6.36 -23.56 13.07
N LYS A 220 -5.29 -23.93 13.76
CA LYS A 220 -5.26 -23.96 15.24
C LYS A 220 -5.56 -22.58 15.83
N ALA A 221 -4.98 -21.52 15.27
CA ALA A 221 -5.23 -20.16 15.73
C ALA A 221 -6.69 -19.71 15.49
N LEU A 222 -7.27 -20.00 14.32
CA LEU A 222 -8.68 -19.72 14.05
C LEU A 222 -9.60 -20.48 15.03
N ALA A 223 -9.32 -21.76 15.31
CA ALA A 223 -10.08 -22.54 16.27
C ALA A 223 -10.02 -21.95 17.69
N ARG A 224 -8.83 -21.51 18.13
CA ARG A 224 -8.68 -20.77 19.40
C ARG A 224 -9.48 -19.47 19.40
N GLY A 225 -9.42 -18.70 18.31
CA GLY A 225 -10.13 -17.42 18.18
C GLY A 225 -11.65 -17.51 18.21
N LYS A 226 -12.22 -18.67 17.88
CA LYS A 226 -13.66 -18.91 17.99
C LYS A 226 -14.11 -19.31 19.40
N GLU A 227 -13.20 -19.77 20.26
CA GLU A 227 -13.47 -20.23 21.63
C GLU A 227 -14.74 -21.09 21.74
N ASN A 228 -14.82 -22.19 20.98
CA ASN A 228 -16.00 -23.07 20.89
C ASN A 228 -17.31 -22.36 20.50
N GLY A 229 -17.22 -21.35 19.62
CA GLY A 229 -18.36 -20.60 19.08
C GLY A 229 -18.81 -19.43 19.95
N LYS A 230 -18.11 -19.12 21.05
CA LYS A 230 -18.42 -17.95 21.91
C LYS A 230 -17.95 -16.63 21.32
N LYS A 231 -16.91 -16.66 20.48
CA LYS A 231 -16.30 -15.50 19.85
C LYS A 231 -16.32 -15.66 18.34
N LYS A 232 -16.21 -14.55 17.62
CA LYS A 232 -16.04 -14.55 16.17
C LYS A 232 -14.71 -13.91 15.78
N VAL A 233 -14.02 -14.53 14.83
CA VAL A 233 -12.85 -13.92 14.19
C VAL A 233 -13.36 -12.92 13.16
N ARG A 234 -13.10 -11.64 13.40
CA ARG A 234 -13.57 -10.53 12.56
C ARG A 234 -12.58 -10.14 11.49
N LEU A 235 -11.29 -10.28 11.77
CA LEU A 235 -10.22 -9.90 10.87
C LEU A 235 -9.10 -10.95 10.91
N ALA A 236 -8.64 -11.39 9.75
CA ALA A 236 -7.36 -12.06 9.59
C ALA A 236 -6.37 -11.13 8.87
N VAL A 237 -5.21 -10.87 9.47
CA VAL A 237 -4.10 -10.13 8.87
C VAL A 237 -3.02 -11.12 8.46
N ILE A 238 -2.75 -11.22 7.16
CA ILE A 238 -1.90 -12.26 6.58
C ILE A 238 -0.83 -11.60 5.71
N ASP A 239 0.44 -11.87 5.98
CA ASP A 239 1.51 -11.43 5.10
C ASP A 239 1.51 -12.26 3.80
N HIS A 240 1.73 -11.66 2.63
CA HIS A 240 1.97 -12.47 1.40
C HIS A 240 3.42 -12.97 1.33
N VAL A 241 4.36 -12.09 1.67
CA VAL A 241 5.75 -12.43 1.94
C VAL A 241 6.12 -11.73 3.24
N THR A 242 6.47 -12.53 4.25
CA THR A 242 6.88 -12.03 5.56
C THR A 242 8.21 -11.28 5.47
N SER A 243 8.45 -10.33 6.37
CA SER A 243 9.69 -9.56 6.36
C SER A 243 10.85 -10.33 7.00
N MET A 244 10.65 -10.83 8.23
CA MET A 244 11.68 -11.48 9.04
C MET A 244 11.07 -12.66 9.81
N PRO A 245 11.43 -13.92 9.47
CA PRO A 245 12.20 -14.32 8.28
C PRO A 245 11.41 -14.00 6.99
N SER A 246 12.06 -14.06 5.83
CA SER A 246 11.35 -13.88 4.56
C SER A 246 10.84 -15.20 4.01
N VAL A 247 9.52 -15.38 4.15
CA VAL A 247 8.80 -16.58 3.72
C VAL A 247 7.57 -16.18 2.92
N THR A 248 7.40 -16.76 1.74
CA THR A 248 6.15 -16.69 0.97
C THR A 248 5.06 -17.52 1.66
N ILE A 249 3.95 -16.86 1.99
CA ILE A 249 2.81 -17.47 2.67
C ILE A 249 1.77 -17.88 1.62
N PRO A 250 1.09 -19.04 1.77
CA PRO A 250 0.05 -19.49 0.86
C PRO A 250 -1.26 -18.71 1.02
N VAL A 251 -1.24 -17.41 0.68
CA VAL A 251 -2.34 -16.48 0.98
C VAL A 251 -3.67 -16.92 0.39
N LYS A 252 -3.68 -17.46 -0.84
CA LYS A 252 -4.90 -17.96 -1.48
C LYS A 252 -5.57 -19.07 -0.66
N GLU A 253 -4.76 -19.99 -0.14
CA GLU A 253 -5.26 -21.08 0.70
C GLU A 253 -5.74 -20.55 2.05
N LEU A 254 -4.96 -19.68 2.71
CA LEU A 254 -5.36 -19.13 4.00
C LEU A 254 -6.62 -18.25 3.91
N VAL A 255 -6.78 -17.49 2.83
CA VAL A 255 -8.01 -16.73 2.57
C VAL A 255 -9.19 -17.67 2.37
N LYS A 256 -9.03 -18.74 1.59
CA LYS A 256 -10.08 -19.76 1.42
C LYS A 256 -10.50 -20.36 2.77
N ILE A 257 -9.52 -20.71 3.60
CA ILE A 257 -9.76 -21.20 4.96
C ILE A 257 -10.53 -20.18 5.79
N CYS A 258 -10.13 -18.91 5.76
CA CYS A 258 -10.85 -17.83 6.44
C CYS A 258 -12.33 -17.78 6.02
N ARG A 259 -12.65 -17.96 4.73
CA ARG A 259 -14.05 -18.01 4.26
C ARG A 259 -14.81 -19.24 4.76
N GLU A 260 -14.20 -20.42 4.66
CA GLU A 260 -14.76 -21.68 5.17
C GLU A 260 -15.05 -21.59 6.68
N GLU A 261 -14.18 -20.90 7.40
CA GLU A 261 -14.27 -20.70 8.84
C GLU A 261 -15.12 -19.47 9.22
N GLY A 262 -15.73 -18.75 8.27
CA GLY A 262 -16.62 -17.63 8.56
C GLY A 262 -15.92 -16.40 9.18
N VAL A 263 -14.66 -16.17 8.84
CA VAL A 263 -13.94 -14.91 9.14
C VAL A 263 -14.53 -13.78 8.32
N ASP A 264 -14.90 -12.67 8.96
CA ASP A 264 -15.63 -11.58 8.28
C ASP A 264 -14.76 -10.84 7.25
N GLN A 265 -13.50 -10.56 7.59
CA GLN A 265 -12.58 -9.80 6.75
C GLN A 265 -11.19 -10.42 6.71
N VAL A 266 -10.54 -10.36 5.55
CA VAL A 266 -9.14 -10.75 5.37
C VAL A 266 -8.37 -9.59 4.75
N PHE A 267 -7.35 -9.13 5.48
CA PHE A 267 -6.37 -8.17 5.02
C PHE A 267 -5.05 -8.86 4.73
N VAL A 268 -4.61 -8.78 3.48
CA VAL A 268 -3.29 -9.25 3.09
C VAL A 268 -2.30 -8.09 3.10
N ASP A 269 -1.35 -8.12 4.03
CA ASP A 269 -0.17 -7.25 4.00
C ASP A 269 0.85 -7.86 3.04
N ALA A 270 0.88 -7.34 1.82
CA ALA A 270 1.84 -7.74 0.81
C ALA A 270 2.81 -6.61 0.51
N ALA A 271 3.36 -5.94 1.53
CA ALA A 271 4.42 -4.95 1.33
C ALA A 271 5.54 -5.45 0.40
N HIS A 272 5.84 -6.75 0.43
CA HIS A 272 6.79 -7.45 -0.44
C HIS A 272 6.10 -8.22 -1.61
N GLY A 273 4.95 -7.76 -2.09
CA GLY A 273 4.11 -8.45 -3.07
C GLY A 273 4.41 -8.10 -4.53
N ILE A 274 3.94 -6.94 -4.99
CA ILE A 274 4.02 -6.53 -6.40
C ILE A 274 5.48 -6.43 -6.87
N GLY A 275 5.78 -7.06 -8.01
CA GLY A 275 7.15 -7.15 -8.55
C GLY A 275 8.03 -8.22 -7.88
N CYS A 276 7.52 -8.93 -6.87
CA CYS A 276 8.21 -10.00 -6.17
C CYS A 276 7.53 -11.36 -6.41
N VAL A 277 6.22 -11.42 -6.21
CA VAL A 277 5.37 -12.61 -6.42
C VAL A 277 4.24 -12.29 -7.40
N ASP A 278 3.52 -13.33 -7.83
CA ASP A 278 2.31 -13.18 -8.65
C ASP A 278 1.18 -12.57 -7.81
N VAL A 279 0.46 -11.62 -8.39
CA VAL A 279 -0.62 -10.91 -7.69
C VAL A 279 -1.86 -10.90 -8.57
N ASP A 280 -2.81 -11.76 -8.23
CA ASP A 280 -4.18 -11.70 -8.73
C ASP A 280 -5.12 -11.54 -7.54
N VAL A 281 -5.57 -10.30 -7.30
CA VAL A 281 -6.41 -9.99 -6.12
C VAL A 281 -7.80 -10.64 -6.20
N ARG A 282 -8.26 -10.99 -7.41
CA ARG A 282 -9.53 -11.68 -7.60
C ARG A 282 -9.40 -13.15 -7.24
N ASP A 283 -8.34 -13.80 -7.70
CA ASP A 283 -8.02 -15.19 -7.40
C ASP A 283 -7.65 -15.41 -5.92
N ILE A 284 -6.88 -14.49 -5.33
CA ILE A 284 -6.52 -14.52 -3.90
C ILE A 284 -7.76 -14.43 -3.01
N GLY A 285 -8.80 -13.67 -3.40
CA GLY A 285 -10.08 -13.65 -2.68
C GLY A 285 -10.13 -12.77 -1.41
N ALA A 286 -9.07 -12.00 -1.10
CA ALA A 286 -9.00 -11.15 0.09
C ALA A 286 -9.94 -9.93 0.01
N ASP A 287 -10.36 -9.39 1.16
CA ASP A 287 -11.13 -8.14 1.23
C ASP A 287 -10.23 -6.94 0.97
N PHE A 288 -9.02 -6.99 1.53
CA PHE A 288 -8.02 -5.93 1.42
C PHE A 288 -6.67 -6.53 1.02
N TYR A 289 -5.94 -5.88 0.12
CA TYR A 289 -4.58 -6.27 -0.24
C TYR A 289 -3.73 -5.02 -0.45
N THR A 290 -2.60 -4.89 0.24
CA THR A 290 -1.70 -3.75 0.04
C THR A 290 -0.32 -4.19 -0.39
N SER A 291 0.33 -3.42 -1.27
CA SER A 291 1.73 -3.62 -1.61
C SER A 291 2.45 -2.30 -1.84
N ASN A 292 3.69 -2.23 -1.35
CA ASN A 292 4.56 -1.09 -1.61
C ASN A 292 5.03 -1.12 -3.06
N LEU A 293 4.86 -0.01 -3.78
CA LEU A 293 5.41 0.11 -5.13
C LEU A 293 6.90 0.47 -5.09
N HIS A 294 7.37 1.06 -3.99
CA HIS A 294 8.75 1.53 -3.87
C HIS A 294 9.78 0.44 -3.56
N LYS A 295 9.37 -0.80 -3.28
CA LYS A 295 10.28 -1.91 -2.96
C LYS A 295 10.73 -2.65 -4.22
N TRP A 296 9.88 -3.52 -4.73
CA TRP A 296 10.18 -4.41 -5.87
C TRP A 296 9.62 -3.92 -7.20
N PHE A 297 8.84 -2.84 -7.17
CA PHE A 297 8.21 -2.24 -8.34
C PHE A 297 8.87 -0.90 -8.70
N PHE A 298 10.09 -0.61 -8.21
CA PHE A 298 10.95 0.49 -8.67
C PHE A 298 10.38 1.92 -8.60
N CYS A 299 9.24 2.14 -7.93
CA CYS A 299 8.80 3.51 -7.65
C CYS A 299 9.76 4.20 -6.66
N PRO A 300 9.82 5.54 -6.65
CA PRO A 300 10.44 6.27 -5.56
C PRO A 300 9.67 6.04 -4.25
N PRO A 301 10.28 6.34 -3.07
CA PRO A 301 9.62 6.19 -1.77
C PRO A 301 8.26 6.91 -1.68
N SER A 302 7.45 6.50 -0.71
CA SER A 302 6.14 7.08 -0.40
C SER A 302 5.05 6.79 -1.43
N VAL A 303 5.04 5.56 -1.99
CA VAL A 303 3.88 5.02 -2.71
C VAL A 303 3.67 3.52 -2.47
N ALA A 304 2.41 3.18 -2.24
CA ALA A 304 1.84 1.83 -2.19
C ALA A 304 0.44 1.88 -2.81
N PHE A 305 -0.10 0.71 -3.17
CA PHE A 305 -1.54 0.60 -3.43
C PHE A 305 -2.23 -0.13 -2.28
N LEU A 306 -3.50 0.20 -2.06
CA LEU A 306 -4.45 -0.56 -1.26
C LEU A 306 -5.60 -0.95 -2.17
N TYR A 307 -5.74 -2.27 -2.40
CA TYR A 307 -6.90 -2.88 -3.02
C TYR A 307 -7.98 -3.09 -1.95
N CYS A 308 -9.21 -2.67 -2.26
CA CYS A 308 -10.41 -2.90 -1.46
C CYS A 308 -11.47 -3.54 -2.34
N ARG A 309 -11.82 -4.79 -2.06
CA ARG A 309 -12.84 -5.53 -2.82
C ARG A 309 -14.20 -4.85 -2.71
N LYS A 310 -14.84 -4.60 -3.85
CA LYS A 310 -16.25 -4.16 -3.87
C LYS A 310 -17.21 -5.28 -3.47
N ARG A 311 -18.23 -4.96 -2.68
CA ARG A 311 -19.33 -5.83 -2.27
C ARG A 311 -20.58 -5.68 -3.16
N GLY A 312 -20.50 -4.89 -4.23
CA GLY A 312 -21.57 -4.65 -5.21
C GLY A 312 -21.22 -3.50 -6.16
N GLU A 313 -22.08 -3.25 -7.17
CA GLU A 313 -21.84 -2.17 -8.15
C GLU A 313 -21.93 -0.76 -7.53
N GLU A 314 -22.82 -0.59 -6.56
CA GLU A 314 -23.00 0.67 -5.81
C GLU A 314 -21.93 0.87 -4.73
N ASP A 315 -21.15 -0.16 -4.43
CA ASP A 315 -20.12 -0.10 -3.41
C ASP A 315 -18.91 0.72 -3.91
N LYS A 316 -18.65 1.85 -3.25
CA LYS A 316 -17.52 2.75 -3.53
C LYS A 316 -16.28 2.44 -2.68
N GLY A 317 -16.21 1.25 -2.07
CA GLY A 317 -15.08 0.81 -1.23
C GLY A 317 -15.44 0.49 0.23
N GLY A 318 -16.73 0.27 0.51
CA GLY A 318 -17.33 0.08 1.82
C GLY A 318 -17.39 1.37 2.63
N ASP A 319 -17.71 1.26 3.92
CA ASP A 319 -17.52 2.32 4.92
C ASP A 319 -16.02 2.61 5.22
N LEU A 320 -15.11 2.30 4.28
CA LEU A 320 -13.68 2.50 4.44
C LEU A 320 -13.32 3.94 4.08
N HIS A 321 -12.77 4.66 5.05
CA HIS A 321 -12.36 6.05 4.89
C HIS A 321 -10.88 6.23 5.19
N HIS A 322 -10.25 7.19 4.53
CA HIS A 322 -8.87 7.55 4.81
C HIS A 322 -8.79 8.28 6.17
N PRO A 323 -7.85 7.94 7.09
CA PRO A 323 -7.78 8.54 8.43
C PRO A 323 -7.40 10.03 8.40
N VAL A 324 -6.71 10.45 7.34
CA VAL A 324 -6.50 11.88 7.05
C VAL A 324 -7.68 12.38 6.22
N VAL A 325 -8.59 13.09 6.89
CA VAL A 325 -9.79 13.67 6.29
C VAL A 325 -9.43 14.91 5.49
N SER A 326 -9.88 14.99 4.24
CA SER A 326 -9.69 16.12 3.34
C SER A 326 -11.02 16.56 2.72
N HIS A 327 -10.96 17.49 1.76
CA HIS A 327 -12.11 17.91 0.95
C HIS A 327 -12.76 16.76 0.16
N GLU A 328 -12.11 15.62 0.00
CA GLU A 328 -12.61 14.47 -0.75
C GLU A 328 -13.33 13.42 0.12
N TYR A 329 -13.45 13.66 1.43
CA TYR A 329 -14.14 12.74 2.34
C TYR A 329 -15.57 12.43 1.89
N GLY A 330 -15.94 11.14 1.88
CA GLY A 330 -17.24 10.65 1.44
C GLY A 330 -17.34 10.37 -0.06
N ASN A 331 -16.31 10.67 -0.85
CA ASN A 331 -16.28 10.38 -2.29
C ASN A 331 -15.75 8.97 -2.61
N GLY A 332 -15.49 8.15 -1.58
CA GLY A 332 -14.93 6.80 -1.69
C GLY A 332 -13.42 6.81 -1.47
N LEU A 333 -12.90 5.75 -0.84
CA LEU A 333 -11.52 5.67 -0.36
C LEU A 333 -10.47 6.04 -1.42
N ALA A 334 -10.68 5.61 -2.66
CA ALA A 334 -9.72 5.81 -3.73
C ALA A 334 -9.65 7.28 -4.21
N VAL A 335 -10.71 8.05 -3.99
CA VAL A 335 -10.74 9.50 -4.21
C VAL A 335 -10.20 10.23 -2.97
N GLU A 336 -10.60 9.79 -1.78
CA GLU A 336 -10.10 10.33 -0.50
C GLU A 336 -8.57 10.25 -0.40
N SER A 337 -8.00 9.11 -0.82
CA SER A 337 -6.55 8.88 -0.80
C SER A 337 -5.80 9.68 -1.86
N ALA A 338 -6.48 10.18 -2.90
CA ALA A 338 -5.87 10.97 -3.98
C ALA A 338 -5.56 12.41 -3.55
N TRP A 339 -6.14 12.88 -2.45
CA TRP A 339 -5.83 14.18 -1.86
C TRP A 339 -6.01 14.14 -0.35
N ILE A 340 -4.91 14.13 0.41
CA ILE A 340 -4.90 14.10 1.88
C ILE A 340 -4.24 15.37 2.46
N GLY A 341 -4.37 16.48 1.73
CA GLY A 341 -3.69 17.74 2.00
C GLY A 341 -2.50 18.00 1.07
N THR A 342 -1.99 19.23 1.08
CA THR A 342 -0.89 19.65 0.21
C THR A 342 0.41 18.97 0.61
N ARG A 343 1.00 18.21 -0.33
CA ARG A 343 2.26 17.47 -0.18
C ARG A 343 2.82 17.11 -1.56
N ASP A 344 3.96 16.43 -1.59
CA ASP A 344 4.47 15.83 -2.80
C ASP A 344 3.71 14.55 -3.15
N TYR A 345 3.07 14.54 -4.32
CA TYR A 345 2.35 13.40 -4.92
C TYR A 345 3.13 12.77 -6.09
N SER A 346 4.29 13.29 -6.46
CA SER A 346 5.06 12.87 -7.65
C SER A 346 5.33 11.36 -7.69
N ALA A 347 5.59 10.73 -6.54
CA ALA A 347 5.78 9.28 -6.43
C ALA A 347 4.57 8.46 -6.89
N GLN A 348 3.36 8.99 -6.72
CA GLN A 348 2.12 8.37 -7.20
C GLN A 348 1.91 8.55 -8.70
N LEU A 349 2.58 9.52 -9.33
CA LEU A 349 2.37 9.87 -10.75
C LEU A 349 3.33 9.15 -11.70
N VAL A 350 4.43 8.59 -11.20
CA VAL A 350 5.49 7.97 -12.01
C VAL A 350 5.30 6.48 -12.31
N VAL A 351 4.19 5.88 -11.86
CA VAL A 351 3.84 4.48 -12.18
C VAL A 351 3.91 4.16 -13.69
N PRO A 352 3.50 5.04 -14.62
CA PRO A 352 3.69 4.81 -16.05
C PRO A 352 5.17 4.73 -16.47
N SER A 353 6.02 5.64 -15.95
CA SER A 353 7.47 5.64 -16.23
C SER A 353 8.17 4.39 -15.69
N VAL A 354 7.71 3.87 -14.56
CA VAL A 354 8.16 2.57 -14.03
C VAL A 354 7.82 1.45 -15.00
N LEU A 355 6.60 1.43 -15.54
CA LEU A 355 6.19 0.41 -16.51
C LEU A 355 7.01 0.48 -17.80
N GLU A 356 7.35 1.69 -18.27
CA GLU A 356 8.29 1.89 -19.37
C GLU A 356 9.67 1.30 -19.06
N PHE A 357 10.21 1.52 -17.86
CA PHE A 357 11.47 0.93 -17.43
C PHE A 357 11.40 -0.62 -17.38
N LEU A 358 10.37 -1.17 -16.74
CA LEU A 358 10.16 -2.62 -16.63
C LEU A 358 10.06 -3.30 -18.00
N ASN A 359 9.38 -2.66 -18.96
CA ASN A 359 9.19 -3.19 -20.31
C ASN A 359 10.47 -3.24 -21.16
N ARG A 360 11.58 -2.66 -20.69
CA ARG A 360 12.89 -2.78 -21.35
C ARG A 360 13.56 -4.13 -21.07
N PHE A 361 13.12 -4.88 -20.06
CA PHE A 361 13.66 -6.20 -19.73
C PHE A 361 13.00 -7.30 -20.57
N GLU A 362 13.76 -8.34 -20.89
CA GLU A 362 13.19 -9.55 -21.49
C GLU A 362 12.12 -10.15 -20.55
N GLY A 363 10.92 -10.38 -21.05
CA GLY A 363 9.78 -10.85 -20.23
C GLY A 363 9.21 -9.80 -19.27
N GLY A 364 9.68 -8.55 -19.32
CA GLY A 364 9.20 -7.48 -18.45
C GLY A 364 9.35 -7.80 -16.96
N ILE A 365 8.30 -7.52 -16.18
CA ILE A 365 8.26 -7.81 -14.74
C ILE A 365 8.38 -9.31 -14.43
N GLU A 366 7.84 -10.19 -15.27
CA GLU A 366 7.95 -11.65 -15.10
C GLU A 366 9.39 -12.13 -15.26
N GLY A 367 10.10 -11.59 -16.27
CA GLY A 367 11.52 -11.88 -16.47
C GLY A 367 12.39 -11.40 -15.31
N ILE A 368 12.07 -10.23 -14.73
CA ILE A 368 12.74 -9.73 -13.54
C ILE A 368 12.49 -10.66 -12.35
N LYS A 369 11.24 -11.04 -12.06
CA LYS A 369 10.90 -11.97 -10.97
C LYS A 369 11.65 -13.30 -11.12
N LYS A 370 11.63 -13.88 -12.31
CA LYS A 370 12.34 -15.13 -12.61
C LYS A 370 13.85 -15.01 -12.38
N ARG A 371 14.50 -14.00 -13.00
CA ARG A 371 15.95 -13.76 -12.83
C ARG A 371 16.31 -13.59 -11.36
N ASN A 372 15.52 -12.80 -10.65
CA ASN A 372 15.76 -12.50 -9.25
C ASN A 372 15.60 -13.79 -8.41
N HIS A 373 14.56 -14.61 -8.65
CA HIS A 373 14.35 -15.88 -7.96
C HIS A 373 15.49 -16.88 -8.20
N GLU A 374 15.90 -17.10 -9.45
CA GLU A 374 17.03 -17.98 -9.79
C GLU A 374 18.31 -17.55 -9.05
N LYS A 375 18.57 -16.25 -8.99
CA LYS A 375 19.75 -15.70 -8.32
C LYS A 375 19.70 -15.87 -6.80
N VAL A 376 18.55 -15.73 -6.17
CA VAL A 376 18.45 -15.92 -4.71
C VAL A 376 18.60 -17.37 -4.29
N VAL A 377 18.08 -18.30 -5.10
CA VAL A 377 18.27 -19.74 -4.87
C VAL A 377 19.76 -20.08 -4.97
N GLU A 378 20.42 -19.64 -6.05
CA GLU A 378 21.86 -19.81 -6.24
C GLU A 378 22.67 -19.25 -5.05
N MET A 379 22.39 -18.01 -4.63
CA MET A 379 23.06 -17.38 -3.49
C MET A 379 22.78 -18.10 -2.16
N GLY A 380 21.53 -18.54 -1.94
CA GLY A 380 21.14 -19.29 -0.74
C GLY A 380 21.89 -20.62 -0.62
N GLU A 381 21.98 -21.38 -1.70
CA GLU A 381 22.73 -22.65 -1.75
C GLU A 381 24.24 -22.44 -1.53
N MET A 382 24.81 -21.38 -2.11
CA MET A 382 26.20 -21.01 -1.87
C MET A 382 26.47 -20.75 -0.39
N LEU A 383 25.58 -20.02 0.28
CA LEU A 383 25.73 -19.67 1.69
C LEU A 383 25.52 -20.88 2.61
N VAL A 384 24.53 -21.73 2.32
CA VAL A 384 24.34 -23.03 2.99
C VAL A 384 25.59 -23.87 2.93
N LYS A 385 26.18 -24.01 1.74
CA LYS A 385 27.42 -24.77 1.53
C LYS A 385 28.61 -24.15 2.26
N ALA A 386 28.75 -22.83 2.21
CA ALA A 386 29.88 -22.12 2.81
C ALA A 386 29.84 -22.15 4.35
N TRP A 387 28.64 -22.10 4.94
CA TRP A 387 28.46 -22.00 6.39
C TRP A 387 28.11 -23.33 7.07
N GLY A 388 27.81 -24.39 6.29
CA GLY A 388 27.40 -25.68 6.84
C GLY A 388 26.04 -25.63 7.54
N THR A 389 25.14 -24.79 7.04
CA THR A 389 23.80 -24.54 7.62
C THR A 389 22.70 -25.13 6.74
N ASN A 390 21.44 -24.68 6.89
CA ASN A 390 20.29 -25.08 6.08
C ASN A 390 19.53 -23.83 5.63
N LEU A 391 18.71 -23.98 4.58
CA LEU A 391 17.72 -22.96 4.23
C LEU A 391 16.61 -22.91 5.29
N GLY A 392 16.12 -21.71 5.56
CA GLY A 392 15.00 -21.44 6.47
C GLY A 392 13.62 -21.63 5.85
N SER A 393 13.54 -21.76 4.52
CA SER A 393 12.32 -22.06 3.77
C SER A 393 12.63 -22.84 2.47
N PRO A 394 11.67 -23.57 1.89
CA PRO A 394 11.86 -24.31 0.64
C PRO A 394 12.10 -23.42 -0.59
N THR A 395 12.81 -23.94 -1.59
CA THR A 395 13.36 -23.18 -2.74
C THR A 395 12.40 -22.86 -3.89
N GLY A 396 11.09 -23.14 -3.79
CA GLY A 396 10.13 -22.80 -4.85
C GLY A 396 9.50 -23.99 -5.55
N ASP A 397 10.21 -25.09 -5.77
CA ASP A 397 9.70 -26.26 -6.54
C ASP A 397 8.49 -26.97 -5.88
N VAL A 398 8.20 -26.66 -4.61
CA VAL A 398 7.06 -27.18 -3.85
C VAL A 398 5.79 -26.33 -4.02
N TRP A 399 5.92 -25.12 -4.59
CA TRP A 399 4.83 -24.17 -4.80
C TRP A 399 4.45 -24.15 -6.28
N GLU A 400 3.73 -25.18 -6.76
CA GLU A 400 3.15 -25.17 -8.10
C GLU A 400 2.39 -23.84 -8.30
N TYR A 401 2.93 -22.98 -9.18
CA TYR A 401 2.39 -21.69 -9.65
C TYR A 401 2.66 -20.41 -8.83
N ASP A 402 3.49 -20.43 -7.78
CA ASP A 402 3.96 -19.18 -7.15
C ASP A 402 5.49 -19.20 -7.08
N TYR A 403 6.17 -18.29 -7.80
CA TYR A 403 7.61 -18.06 -7.66
C TYR A 403 7.90 -17.48 -6.26
N GLY A 404 7.89 -18.33 -5.24
CA GLY A 404 8.14 -17.98 -3.85
C GLY A 404 9.62 -17.69 -3.63
N TRP A 405 9.92 -16.61 -2.94
CA TRP A 405 11.28 -16.22 -2.61
C TRP A 405 11.80 -16.95 -1.37
N ILE A 406 13.07 -17.35 -1.46
CA ILE A 406 13.95 -17.50 -0.31
C ILE A 406 14.43 -16.08 0.05
N ALA A 407 14.20 -15.62 1.27
CA ALA A 407 15.23 -14.81 1.91
C ALA A 407 15.60 -15.46 3.24
N CYS A 408 16.58 -16.35 3.15
CA CYS A 408 17.59 -16.49 4.18
C CYS A 408 18.73 -15.62 3.66
N LEU A 409 19.22 -14.63 4.39
CA LEU A 409 19.74 -14.73 5.74
C LEU A 409 19.75 -13.34 6.36
N PHE A 410 19.07 -13.13 7.48
CA PHE A 410 19.54 -12.39 8.65
C PHE A 410 18.59 -12.78 9.77
N GLY A 411 19.00 -13.72 10.62
CA GLY A 411 18.49 -13.78 11.97
C GLY A 411 19.29 -12.78 12.78
N ASP A 412 18.64 -12.05 13.68
CA ASP A 412 19.31 -11.19 14.64
C ASP A 412 20.44 -11.98 15.32
N PHE A 413 21.68 -11.53 15.14
CA PHE A 413 22.73 -11.83 16.10
C PHE A 413 22.56 -10.80 17.22
N GLU A 414 22.11 -11.28 18.39
CA GLU A 414 22.25 -10.53 19.66
C GLU A 414 23.72 -10.24 19.97
#